data_AF-A0A2X0XIC7-F1
#
_entry.id   AF-A0A2X0XIC7-F1
#
_cell.length_a   1.000
_cell.length_b   1.000
_cell.length_c   1.000
_cell.angle_alpha   90.00
_cell.angle_beta   90.00
_cell.angle_gamma   90.00
#
_symmetry.space_group_name_H-M   'P 1'
#
loop_
_entity.id
_entity.type
_entity.pdbx_description
1 polymer ?
#
loop_
_entity_poly.entity_id
_entity_poly.type
_entity_poly.pdbx_seq_one_letter_code
_entity_poly.pdbx_strand_id
1 'polypeptide(L)'
;MNVEKFLQLPITKDFTVIAGHNGLNKAVQNVEILDFEFSPDIHHVRDTIFTPNSVVLSSLLFAKQKPEYLFNAVKNLIELGASALAYKPVIFKELPEEVLSYAEQHNFPILRFGGDEFFEKIILETMAYAKTQDYSYFLETILRRLMEEDVTQEQIKSILQQLNKPFEKYVFIANLRAVDTIHPNWMQPFYSLEPLLKSGMICSYKKSLFIIMTHPSQQFQFERVLHEWLALYAIPTDTITFGYSSCNDTQTGFPMALREAFFANIFAEIDMLPSCHYKNLASDCLLIELYRKDATFAMDYVTSFLAPLLDDKADPDLMETAITYIIKKGNIKEVAVAQFCHPNTIRYRMAKIRQLVAPIDNDYVFYERLAAAVKLYLLHSKMNSD
;
A
#
# COMPACT_ATOMS: atom_id res chain seq x y z
N MET A 1 -9.75 -2.05 13.98
CA MET A 1 -8.45 -2.06 14.70
C MET A 1 -8.56 -2.91 15.99
N ASN A 2 -7.57 -2.96 16.89
CA ASN A 2 -7.69 -3.58 18.23
C ASN A 2 -7.37 -2.55 19.34
N VAL A 3 -7.60 -2.88 20.62
CA VAL A 3 -7.39 -1.94 21.74
C VAL A 3 -5.93 -1.46 21.83
N GLU A 4 -4.96 -2.33 21.55
CA GLU A 4 -3.55 -1.95 21.49
C GLU A 4 -3.26 -0.87 20.44
N LYS A 5 -3.75 -1.04 19.20
CA LYS A 5 -3.63 -0.02 18.15
C LYS A 5 -4.42 1.24 18.49
N PHE A 6 -5.57 1.11 19.15
CA PHE A 6 -6.33 2.25 19.63
C PHE A 6 -5.52 3.10 20.60
N LEU A 7 -4.73 2.51 21.51
CA LEU A 7 -3.85 3.25 22.44
C LEU A 7 -2.65 3.93 21.75
N GLN A 8 -2.34 3.55 20.51
CA GLN A 8 -1.24 4.13 19.73
C GLN A 8 -1.68 5.34 18.88
N LEU A 9 -2.98 5.66 18.82
CA LEU A 9 -3.44 6.82 18.04
C LEU A 9 -2.97 8.13 18.70
N PRO A 10 -2.69 9.19 17.92
CA PRO A 10 -2.24 10.47 18.47
C PRO A 10 -3.19 11.07 19.52
N ILE A 11 -4.49 10.82 19.38
CA ILE A 11 -5.56 11.33 20.26
C ILE A 11 -5.74 10.53 21.56
N THR A 12 -5.16 9.34 21.65
CA THR A 12 -5.31 8.40 22.78
C THR A 12 -3.97 7.95 23.34
N LYS A 13 -2.86 8.51 22.86
CA LYS A 13 -1.49 8.19 23.29
C LYS A 13 -1.27 8.34 24.80
N ASP A 14 -2.04 9.20 25.46
CA ASP A 14 -1.93 9.50 26.88
C ASP A 14 -2.88 8.65 27.74
N PHE A 15 -3.57 7.68 27.13
CA PHE A 15 -4.42 6.72 27.83
C PHE A 15 -3.54 5.68 28.54
N THR A 16 -3.89 5.36 29.78
CA THR A 16 -3.20 4.34 30.57
C THR A 16 -4.13 3.16 30.85
N VAL A 17 -3.66 1.94 30.63
CA VAL A 17 -4.35 0.72 31.04
C VAL A 17 -4.21 0.58 32.56
N ILE A 18 -5.31 0.36 33.27
CA ILE A 18 -5.32 0.19 34.73
C ILE A 18 -5.84 -1.17 35.20
N ALA A 19 -6.50 -1.93 34.33
CA ALA A 19 -6.90 -3.32 34.53
C ALA A 19 -7.17 -4.01 33.19
N GLY A 20 -7.23 -5.34 33.18
CA GLY A 20 -7.58 -6.14 32.01
C GLY A 20 -6.46 -6.22 30.96
N HIS A 21 -5.21 -6.28 31.39
CA HIS A 21 -4.02 -6.11 30.54
C HIS A 21 -3.92 -7.17 29.42
N ASN A 22 -4.44 -8.37 29.65
CA ASN A 22 -4.46 -9.44 28.67
C ASN A 22 -5.55 -9.29 27.59
N GLY A 23 -6.40 -8.26 27.68
CA GLY A 23 -7.50 -7.99 26.75
C GLY A 23 -7.18 -7.03 25.62
N LEU A 24 -5.94 -6.55 25.48
CA LEU A 24 -5.58 -5.49 24.52
C LEU A 24 -5.71 -5.91 23.04
N ASN A 25 -5.80 -7.20 22.77
CA ASN A 25 -6.02 -7.75 21.44
C ASN A 25 -7.49 -7.70 20.97
N LYS A 26 -8.45 -7.35 21.84
CA LYS A 26 -9.88 -7.25 21.48
C LYS A 26 -10.10 -6.27 20.33
N ALA A 27 -10.97 -6.63 19.38
CA ALA A 27 -11.24 -5.81 18.20
C ALA A 27 -11.98 -4.52 18.58
N VAL A 28 -11.65 -3.40 17.95
CA VAL A 28 -12.34 -2.11 18.11
C VAL A 28 -12.93 -1.71 16.78
N GLN A 29 -14.26 -1.62 16.75
CA GLN A 29 -15.07 -1.24 15.59
C GLN A 29 -15.76 0.12 15.80
N ASN A 30 -16.08 0.48 17.04
CA ASN A 30 -16.76 1.73 17.35
C ASN A 30 -16.22 2.36 18.64
N VAL A 31 -16.50 3.65 18.83
CA VAL A 31 -16.30 4.34 20.10
C VAL A 31 -17.64 4.96 20.51
N GLU A 32 -18.11 4.61 21.69
CA GLU A 32 -19.44 4.99 22.19
C GLU A 32 -19.32 5.69 23.54
N ILE A 33 -20.33 6.47 23.93
CA ILE A 33 -20.35 7.15 25.23
C ILE A 33 -21.32 6.39 26.14
N LEU A 34 -20.91 6.18 27.38
CA LEU A 34 -21.77 5.76 28.47
C LEU A 34 -22.03 6.94 29.40
N ASP A 35 -23.26 7.43 29.40
CA ASP A 35 -23.67 8.60 30.18
C ASP A 35 -24.69 8.24 31.27
N PHE A 36 -25.82 7.63 30.88
CA PHE A 36 -26.94 7.35 31.80
C PHE A 36 -27.57 5.97 31.63
N GLU A 37 -27.15 5.19 30.64
CA GLU A 37 -27.75 3.93 30.20
C GLU A 37 -27.73 2.82 31.25
N PHE A 38 -26.85 2.92 32.25
CA PHE A 38 -26.78 1.99 33.39
C PHE A 38 -27.27 2.63 34.71
N SER A 39 -27.95 3.79 34.64
CA SER A 39 -28.64 4.37 35.79
C SER A 39 -29.95 3.62 36.04
N PRO A 40 -30.21 3.12 37.26
CA PRO A 40 -31.42 2.36 37.58
C PRO A 40 -32.72 3.17 37.52
N ASP A 41 -32.63 4.50 37.47
CA ASP A 41 -33.78 5.42 37.38
C ASP A 41 -34.29 5.61 35.93
N ILE A 42 -33.66 4.95 34.95
CA ILE A 42 -33.97 5.12 33.52
C ILE A 42 -34.43 3.79 32.94
N HIS A 43 -35.72 3.70 32.61
CA HIS A 43 -36.29 2.54 31.94
C HIS A 43 -36.26 2.72 30.42
N HIS A 44 -35.58 1.78 29.74
CA HIS A 44 -35.59 1.52 28.29
C HIS A 44 -35.39 2.72 27.35
N VAL A 45 -34.16 2.90 26.85
CA VAL A 45 -33.86 3.97 25.87
C VAL A 45 -33.67 3.44 24.44
N ARG A 46 -33.35 2.15 24.23
CA ARG A 46 -33.24 1.45 22.92
C ARG A 46 -33.17 -0.08 23.10
N ASP A 47 -33.49 -0.85 22.05
CA ASP A 47 -33.40 -2.33 22.01
C ASP A 47 -31.95 -2.87 22.05
N THR A 48 -30.96 -2.04 21.68
CA THR A 48 -29.52 -2.33 21.78
C THR A 48 -28.84 -1.15 22.45
N ILE A 49 -28.29 -1.36 23.65
CA ILE A 49 -27.72 -0.30 24.49
C ILE A 49 -26.30 0.07 24.02
N PHE A 50 -25.52 -0.92 23.57
CA PHE A 50 -24.16 -0.74 23.02
C PHE A 50 -23.95 -1.69 21.85
N THR A 51 -23.05 -1.31 20.94
CA THR A 51 -22.59 -2.22 19.88
C THR A 51 -21.43 -3.10 20.39
N PRO A 52 -21.39 -4.40 20.05
CA PRO A 52 -20.23 -5.24 20.31
C PRO A 52 -18.98 -4.65 19.66
N ASN A 53 -17.81 -4.94 20.23
CA ASN A 53 -16.51 -4.44 19.81
C ASN A 53 -16.32 -2.90 19.96
N SER A 54 -17.06 -2.27 20.87
CA SER A 54 -16.94 -0.82 21.14
C SER A 54 -15.94 -0.52 22.26
N VAL A 55 -15.21 0.60 22.13
CA VAL A 55 -14.57 1.25 23.28
C VAL A 55 -15.57 2.23 23.87
N VAL A 56 -15.90 2.06 25.14
CA VAL A 56 -16.91 2.88 25.82
C VAL A 56 -16.24 3.98 26.62
N LEU A 57 -16.55 5.25 26.32
CA LEU A 57 -16.06 6.43 27.01
C LEU A 57 -17.03 6.83 28.12
N SER A 58 -16.55 7.12 29.33
CA SER A 58 -17.43 7.62 30.39
C SER A 58 -16.72 8.58 31.35
N SER A 59 -17.46 9.53 31.90
CA SER A 59 -17.05 10.30 33.09
C SER A 59 -17.41 9.59 34.40
N LEU A 60 -18.15 8.47 34.31
CA LEU A 60 -18.73 7.71 35.42
C LEU A 60 -19.69 8.54 36.31
N LEU A 61 -20.27 9.60 35.76
CA LEU A 61 -21.16 10.51 36.48
C LEU A 61 -22.38 9.81 37.07
N PHE A 62 -22.95 8.82 36.37
CA PHE A 62 -24.09 8.04 36.85
C PHE A 62 -23.83 7.35 38.20
N ALA A 63 -22.58 7.01 38.51
CA ALA A 63 -22.21 6.32 39.74
C ALA A 63 -21.80 7.29 40.87
N LYS A 64 -21.84 8.62 40.65
CA LYS A 64 -21.33 9.63 41.62
C LYS A 64 -21.91 9.48 43.03
N GLN A 65 -23.20 9.17 43.15
CA GLN A 65 -23.84 9.00 44.45
C GLN A 65 -23.76 7.56 44.99
N LYS A 66 -23.55 6.58 44.11
CA LYS A 66 -23.61 5.15 44.43
C LYS A 66 -22.53 4.40 43.64
N PRO A 67 -21.29 4.32 44.18
CA PRO A 67 -20.16 3.66 43.52
C PRO A 67 -20.37 2.18 43.20
N GLU A 68 -21.29 1.51 43.91
CA GLU A 68 -21.74 0.13 43.67
C GLU A 68 -22.24 -0.10 42.22
N TYR A 69 -22.67 0.95 41.52
CA TYR A 69 -23.10 0.85 40.12
C TYR A 69 -21.95 0.60 39.14
N LEU A 70 -20.71 0.88 39.54
CA LEU A 70 -19.53 0.65 38.69
C LEU A 70 -19.34 -0.84 38.37
N PHE A 71 -19.53 -1.71 39.36
CA PHE A 71 -19.37 -3.15 39.18
C PHE A 71 -20.38 -3.71 38.16
N ASN A 72 -21.65 -3.35 38.34
CA ASN A 72 -22.70 -3.77 37.42
C ASN A 72 -22.51 -3.17 36.01
N ALA A 73 -22.05 -1.93 35.90
CA ALA A 73 -21.75 -1.33 34.60
C ALA A 73 -20.64 -2.09 33.86
N VAL A 74 -19.53 -2.41 34.52
CA VAL A 74 -18.43 -3.19 33.91
C VAL A 74 -18.90 -4.59 33.52
N LYS A 75 -19.66 -5.26 34.40
CA LYS A 75 -20.26 -6.56 34.08
C LYS A 75 -21.15 -6.50 32.83
N ASN A 76 -22.04 -5.53 32.76
CA ASN A 76 -22.94 -5.35 31.62
C ASN A 76 -22.15 -5.06 30.32
N LEU A 77 -21.12 -4.22 30.38
CA LEU A 77 -20.27 -3.94 29.22
C LEU A 77 -19.57 -5.20 28.69
N ILE A 78 -19.09 -6.07 29.59
CA ILE A 78 -18.49 -7.35 29.22
C ILE A 78 -19.52 -8.27 28.56
N GLU A 79 -20.73 -8.36 29.13
CA GLU A 79 -21.83 -9.19 28.59
C GLU A 79 -22.31 -8.69 27.22
N LEU A 80 -22.30 -7.37 27.00
CA LEU A 80 -22.63 -6.74 25.71
C LEU A 80 -21.49 -6.87 24.67
N GLY A 81 -20.35 -7.44 25.04
CA GLY A 81 -19.21 -7.63 24.14
C GLY A 81 -18.44 -6.34 23.85
N ALA A 82 -18.45 -5.36 24.75
CA ALA A 82 -17.59 -4.20 24.65
C ALA A 82 -16.11 -4.62 24.71
N SER A 83 -15.25 -3.84 24.05
CA SER A 83 -13.82 -4.11 23.95
C SER A 83 -13.01 -3.50 25.06
N ALA A 84 -13.43 -2.34 25.58
CA ALA A 84 -12.80 -1.66 26.70
C ALA A 84 -13.73 -0.61 27.31
N LEU A 85 -13.49 -0.26 28.56
CA LEU A 85 -14.03 0.94 29.21
C LEU A 85 -12.91 1.96 29.36
N ALA A 86 -13.04 3.13 28.76
CA ALA A 86 -12.17 4.26 29.03
C ALA A 86 -12.91 5.29 29.89
N TYR A 87 -12.33 5.67 31.03
CA TYR A 87 -12.93 6.68 31.89
C TYR A 87 -12.04 7.90 32.13
N LYS A 88 -12.71 9.06 32.24
CA LYS A 88 -12.09 10.31 32.64
C LYS A 88 -12.17 10.43 34.17
N PRO A 89 -11.07 10.65 34.90
CA PRO A 89 -11.04 10.65 36.37
C PRO A 89 -11.59 11.97 36.96
N VAL A 90 -12.77 12.40 36.50
CA VAL A 90 -13.48 13.60 36.98
C VAL A 90 -14.24 13.30 38.27
N ILE A 91 -14.94 12.17 38.30
CA ILE A 91 -15.77 11.74 39.43
C ILE A 91 -15.02 10.78 40.34
N PHE A 92 -14.36 9.79 39.73
CA PHE A 92 -13.56 8.80 40.42
C PHE A 92 -12.10 8.95 40.01
N LYS A 93 -11.20 9.24 40.95
CA LYS A 93 -9.76 9.25 40.67
C LYS A 93 -9.22 7.83 40.51
N GLU A 94 -9.69 6.94 41.39
CA GLU A 94 -9.39 5.51 41.42
C GLU A 94 -10.70 4.74 41.46
N LEU A 95 -10.73 3.57 40.82
CA LEU A 95 -11.88 2.67 40.82
C LEU A 95 -11.75 1.66 41.98
N PRO A 96 -12.87 1.15 42.52
CA PRO A 96 -12.84 0.13 43.56
C PRO A 96 -12.07 -1.13 43.11
N GLU A 97 -11.32 -1.73 44.02
CA GLU A 97 -10.49 -2.93 43.74
C GLU A 97 -11.29 -4.11 43.20
N GLU A 98 -12.54 -4.24 43.64
CA GLU A 98 -13.48 -5.26 43.15
C GLU A 98 -13.76 -5.11 41.64
N VAL A 99 -13.89 -3.89 41.13
CA VAL A 99 -14.11 -3.60 39.71
C VAL A 99 -12.85 -3.93 38.90
N LEU A 100 -11.67 -3.53 39.41
CA LEU A 100 -10.39 -3.79 38.74
C LEU A 100 -10.08 -5.29 38.67
N SER A 101 -10.28 -6.00 39.79
CA SER A 101 -10.06 -7.46 39.86
C SER A 101 -10.98 -8.22 38.90
N TYR A 102 -12.25 -7.82 38.83
CA TYR A 102 -13.21 -8.41 37.92
C TYR A 102 -12.83 -8.17 36.45
N ALA A 103 -12.41 -6.96 36.11
CA ALA A 103 -11.94 -6.62 34.77
C ALA A 103 -10.68 -7.40 34.37
N GLU A 104 -9.73 -7.59 35.30
CA GLU A 104 -8.53 -8.40 35.07
C GLU A 104 -8.88 -9.88 34.82
N GLN A 105 -9.74 -10.46 35.67
CA GLN A 105 -10.19 -11.85 35.52
C GLN A 105 -10.88 -12.12 34.17
N HIS A 106 -11.64 -11.15 33.66
CA HIS A 106 -12.36 -11.25 32.39
C HIS A 106 -11.59 -10.71 31.18
N ASN A 107 -10.31 -10.35 31.36
CA ASN A 107 -9.47 -9.73 30.32
C ASN A 107 -10.19 -8.56 29.64
N PHE A 108 -10.85 -7.70 30.42
CA PHE A 108 -11.58 -6.53 29.93
C PHE A 108 -10.80 -5.26 30.25
N PRO A 109 -10.14 -4.64 29.25
CA PRO A 109 -9.34 -3.46 29.47
C PRO A 109 -10.15 -2.31 30.08
N ILE A 110 -9.67 -1.79 31.21
CA ILE A 110 -10.09 -0.51 31.74
C ILE A 110 -8.97 0.49 31.50
N LEU A 111 -9.30 1.56 30.79
CA LEU A 111 -8.40 2.63 30.39
C LEU A 111 -8.74 3.90 31.17
N ARG A 112 -7.72 4.64 31.58
CA ARG A 112 -7.85 5.94 32.20
C ARG A 112 -7.26 7.01 31.28
N PHE A 113 -7.97 8.11 31.08
CA PHE A 113 -7.48 9.23 30.27
C PHE A 113 -7.78 10.58 30.95
N GLY A 114 -6.89 11.55 30.79
CA GLY A 114 -6.90 12.75 31.65
C GLY A 114 -6.44 14.05 31.00
N GLY A 115 -6.32 14.10 29.67
CA GLY A 115 -5.94 15.31 28.94
C GLY A 115 -7.11 16.28 28.66
N ASP A 116 -6.81 17.28 27.84
CA ASP A 116 -7.77 18.24 27.26
C ASP A 116 -8.63 17.61 26.15
N GLU A 117 -8.57 16.27 25.96
CA GLU A 117 -9.38 15.60 24.95
C GLU A 117 -10.87 15.58 25.34
N PHE A 118 -11.70 15.99 24.38
CA PHE A 118 -13.14 15.87 24.40
C PHE A 118 -13.57 14.52 23.84
N PHE A 119 -14.66 13.94 24.37
CA PHE A 119 -15.15 12.62 23.95
C PHE A 119 -15.47 12.62 22.45
N GLU A 120 -16.06 13.71 21.97
CA GLU A 120 -16.39 13.95 20.57
C GLU A 120 -15.17 13.86 19.67
N LYS A 121 -14.04 14.44 20.11
CA LYS A 121 -12.79 14.41 19.35
C LYS A 121 -12.19 13.00 19.29
N ILE A 122 -12.22 12.28 20.41
CA ILE A 122 -11.77 10.88 20.47
C ILE A 122 -12.61 10.01 19.52
N ILE A 123 -13.94 10.17 19.53
CA ILE A 123 -14.85 9.42 18.66
C ILE A 123 -14.58 9.75 17.20
N LEU A 124 -14.59 11.04 16.83
CA LEU A 124 -14.42 11.45 15.43
C LEU A 124 -13.09 11.00 14.84
N GLU A 125 -11.99 11.22 15.57
CA GLU A 125 -10.66 10.85 15.09
C GLU A 125 -10.50 9.32 15.03
N THR A 126 -10.93 8.58 16.06
CA THR A 126 -10.85 7.11 16.05
C THR A 126 -11.68 6.52 14.91
N MET A 127 -12.89 7.01 14.69
CA MET A 127 -13.76 6.57 13.59
C MET A 127 -13.19 6.95 12.23
N ALA A 128 -12.57 8.13 12.09
CA ALA A 128 -11.87 8.51 10.88
C ALA A 128 -10.69 7.56 10.60
N TYR A 129 -9.88 7.23 11.62
CA TYR A 129 -8.78 6.26 11.49
C TYR A 129 -9.27 4.86 11.11
N ALA A 130 -10.34 4.37 11.74
CA ALA A 130 -10.95 3.07 11.43
C ALA A 130 -11.42 3.03 9.97
N LYS A 131 -12.16 4.05 9.54
CA LYS A 131 -12.69 4.16 8.19
C LYS A 131 -11.59 4.28 7.13
N THR A 132 -10.53 5.03 7.40
CA THR A 132 -9.38 5.16 6.48
C THR A 132 -8.61 3.85 6.36
N GLN A 133 -8.43 3.08 7.45
CA GLN A 133 -7.80 1.76 7.38
C GLN A 133 -8.64 0.77 6.56
N ASP A 134 -9.93 0.67 6.85
CA ASP A 134 -10.83 -0.25 6.13
C ASP A 134 -10.92 0.11 4.64
N TYR A 135 -10.98 1.41 4.31
CA TYR A 135 -11.01 1.86 2.93
C TYR A 135 -9.68 1.61 2.19
N SER A 136 -8.54 1.82 2.85
CA SER A 136 -7.22 1.55 2.24
C SER A 136 -7.04 0.06 1.93
N TYR A 137 -7.43 -0.81 2.87
CA TYR A 137 -7.40 -2.26 2.67
C TYR A 137 -8.36 -2.73 1.56
N PHE A 138 -9.54 -2.12 1.50
CA PHE A 138 -10.50 -2.34 0.42
C PHE A 138 -9.92 -1.94 -0.95
N LEU A 139 -9.31 -0.76 -1.05
CA LEU A 139 -8.66 -0.31 -2.29
C LEU A 139 -7.54 -1.26 -2.69
N GLU A 140 -6.66 -1.63 -1.77
CA GLU A 140 -5.56 -2.57 -2.04
C GLU A 140 -6.08 -3.92 -2.56
N THR A 141 -7.18 -4.42 -2.01
CA THR A 141 -7.83 -5.66 -2.48
C THR A 141 -8.38 -5.52 -3.89
N ILE A 142 -9.00 -4.38 -4.22
CA ILE A 142 -9.44 -4.09 -5.59
C ILE A 142 -8.24 -4.00 -6.54
N LEU A 143 -7.20 -3.26 -6.19
CA LEU A 143 -6.00 -3.10 -7.03
C LEU A 143 -5.32 -4.43 -7.30
N ARG A 144 -5.12 -5.26 -6.28
CA ARG A 144 -4.58 -6.61 -6.42
C ARG A 144 -5.35 -7.41 -7.45
N ARG A 145 -6.69 -7.43 -7.31
CA ARG A 145 -7.58 -8.11 -8.25
C ARG A 145 -7.43 -7.58 -9.68
N LEU A 146 -7.43 -6.27 -9.87
CA LEU A 146 -7.31 -5.65 -11.19
C LEU A 146 -5.94 -5.86 -11.86
N MET A 147 -4.89 -5.99 -11.05
CA MET A 147 -3.53 -6.21 -11.52
C MET A 147 -3.28 -7.67 -11.91
N GLU A 148 -3.75 -8.61 -11.08
CA GLU A 148 -3.39 -10.03 -11.17
C GLU A 148 -4.41 -10.86 -11.96
N GLU A 149 -5.69 -10.50 -11.94
CA GLU A 149 -6.75 -11.28 -12.60
C GLU A 149 -7.10 -10.72 -13.98
N ASP A 150 -7.60 -11.60 -14.85
CA ASP A 150 -8.29 -11.21 -16.07
C ASP A 150 -9.76 -10.93 -15.74
N VAL A 151 -10.10 -9.65 -15.65
CA VAL A 151 -11.41 -9.16 -15.20
C VAL A 151 -12.34 -8.87 -16.38
N THR A 152 -13.59 -9.29 -16.29
CA THR A 152 -14.59 -9.03 -17.36
C THR A 152 -15.11 -7.59 -17.32
N GLN A 153 -15.69 -7.14 -18.43
CA GLN A 153 -16.27 -5.79 -18.53
C GLN A 153 -17.37 -5.51 -17.48
N GLU A 154 -18.18 -6.50 -17.14
CA GLU A 154 -19.21 -6.38 -16.11
C GLU A 154 -18.60 -6.24 -14.71
N GLN A 155 -17.54 -7.00 -14.43
CA GLN A 155 -16.80 -6.91 -13.17
C GLN A 155 -16.10 -5.56 -13.03
N ILE A 156 -15.52 -5.00 -14.11
CA ILE A 156 -14.93 -3.66 -14.11
C ILE A 156 -15.99 -2.62 -13.71
N LYS A 157 -17.17 -2.65 -14.34
CA LYS A 157 -18.28 -1.74 -14.00
C LYS A 157 -18.68 -1.85 -12.53
N SER A 158 -18.82 -3.07 -12.01
CA SER A 158 -19.15 -3.30 -10.59
C SER A 158 -18.07 -2.72 -9.67
N ILE A 159 -16.79 -2.92 -9.98
CA ILE A 159 -15.68 -2.36 -9.21
C ILE A 159 -15.71 -0.83 -9.24
N LEU A 160 -15.87 -0.21 -10.41
CA LEU A 160 -15.94 1.25 -10.53
C LEU A 160 -17.12 1.85 -9.76
N GLN A 161 -18.26 1.16 -9.71
CA GLN A 161 -19.40 1.53 -8.86
C GLN A 161 -19.07 1.43 -7.37
N GLN A 162 -18.39 0.38 -6.94
CA GLN A 162 -17.98 0.20 -5.54
C GLN A 162 -16.97 1.25 -5.08
N LEU A 163 -16.09 1.72 -5.97
CA LEU A 163 -15.18 2.83 -5.69
C LEU A 163 -15.93 4.14 -5.40
N ASN A 164 -17.16 4.28 -5.89
CA ASN A 164 -18.06 5.40 -5.65
C ASN A 164 -17.41 6.77 -5.92
N LYS A 165 -16.67 6.87 -7.03
CA LYS A 165 -16.03 8.09 -7.52
C LYS A 165 -16.67 8.53 -8.84
N PRO A 166 -16.75 9.85 -9.11
CA PRO A 166 -17.33 10.37 -10.35
C PRO A 166 -16.32 10.25 -11.50
N PHE A 167 -15.99 9.02 -11.89
CA PHE A 167 -15.01 8.77 -12.95
C PHE A 167 -15.53 9.20 -14.33
N GLU A 168 -14.67 9.89 -15.07
CA GLU A 168 -14.92 10.38 -16.42
C GLU A 168 -14.56 9.34 -17.48
N LYS A 169 -14.81 9.67 -18.76
CA LYS A 169 -14.69 8.73 -19.88
C LYS A 169 -13.32 8.10 -20.05
N TYR A 170 -12.24 8.86 -19.89
CA TYR A 170 -10.87 8.37 -20.11
C TYR A 170 -10.06 8.38 -18.83
N VAL A 171 -9.26 7.33 -18.62
CA VAL A 171 -8.38 7.17 -17.45
C VAL A 171 -6.91 7.32 -17.85
N PHE A 172 -6.16 8.01 -16.99
CA PHE A 172 -4.73 8.24 -17.05
C PHE A 172 -4.14 7.88 -15.68
N ILE A 173 -3.06 7.09 -15.68
CA ILE A 173 -2.49 6.56 -14.44
C ILE A 173 -0.99 6.78 -14.43
N ALA A 174 -0.49 7.28 -13.30
CA ALA A 174 0.91 7.26 -12.96
C ALA A 174 1.14 6.26 -11.83
N ASN A 175 2.13 5.39 -11.96
CA ASN A 175 2.69 4.59 -10.88
C ASN A 175 4.01 5.21 -10.45
N LEU A 176 4.23 5.33 -9.16
CA LEU A 176 5.40 5.95 -8.55
C LEU A 176 6.08 4.95 -7.62
N ARG A 177 7.42 4.97 -7.60
CA ARG A 177 8.26 4.20 -6.68
C ARG A 177 9.46 5.00 -6.25
N ALA A 178 9.89 4.84 -5.01
CA ALA A 178 11.15 5.41 -4.54
C ALA A 178 12.33 4.52 -4.92
N VAL A 179 13.39 5.13 -5.45
CA VAL A 179 14.63 4.45 -5.88
C VAL A 179 15.36 3.80 -4.69
N ASP A 180 15.22 4.35 -3.48
CA ASP A 180 15.78 3.81 -2.24
C ASP A 180 14.84 4.06 -1.05
N THR A 181 14.59 3.03 -0.24
CA THR A 181 13.63 3.02 0.90
C THR A 181 14.12 3.79 2.14
N ILE A 182 15.03 4.74 1.99
CA ILE A 182 15.62 5.51 3.12
C ILE A 182 14.54 6.30 3.88
N HIS A 183 13.43 6.65 3.22
CA HIS A 183 12.30 7.31 3.84
C HIS A 183 11.07 6.38 3.92
N PRO A 184 10.74 5.81 5.08
CA PRO A 184 9.59 4.91 5.24
C PRO A 184 8.24 5.57 4.91
N ASN A 185 8.17 6.91 4.83
CA ASN A 185 6.97 7.68 4.57
C ASN A 185 7.00 8.49 3.26
N TRP A 186 7.78 8.07 2.25
CA TRP A 186 7.92 8.81 0.99
C TRP A 186 6.59 9.04 0.25
N MET A 187 5.57 8.21 0.47
CA MET A 187 4.24 8.35 -0.15
C MET A 187 3.41 9.49 0.45
N GLN A 188 3.66 9.88 1.71
CA GLN A 188 2.82 10.85 2.44
C GLN A 188 2.63 12.20 1.72
N PRO A 189 3.67 12.83 1.17
CA PRO A 189 3.53 14.10 0.44
C PRO A 189 2.56 14.00 -0.73
N PHE A 190 2.48 12.85 -1.41
CA PHE A 190 1.65 12.69 -2.60
C PHE A 190 0.15 12.67 -2.29
N TYR A 191 -0.26 12.23 -1.10
CA TYR A 191 -1.68 12.29 -0.70
C TYR A 191 -2.21 13.74 -0.59
N SER A 192 -1.32 14.74 -0.45
CA SER A 192 -1.72 16.15 -0.52
C SER A 192 -2.27 16.57 -1.89
N LEU A 193 -2.04 15.78 -2.95
CA LEU A 193 -2.57 16.00 -4.29
C LEU A 193 -4.00 15.48 -4.46
N GLU A 194 -4.51 14.63 -3.56
CA GLU A 194 -5.82 14.01 -3.70
C GLU A 194 -6.98 15.03 -3.86
N PRO A 195 -7.01 16.18 -3.15
CA PRO A 195 -8.02 17.22 -3.37
C PRO A 195 -8.04 17.84 -4.77
N LEU A 196 -6.92 17.78 -5.51
CA LEU A 196 -6.82 18.28 -6.89
C LEU A 196 -7.45 17.30 -7.90
N LEU A 197 -7.54 16.02 -7.54
CA LEU A 197 -8.10 14.94 -8.35
C LEU A 197 -9.63 14.93 -8.26
N LYS A 198 -10.29 15.97 -8.80
CA LYS A 198 -11.77 16.09 -8.82
C LYS A 198 -12.46 14.81 -9.33
N SER A 199 -11.83 14.15 -10.29
CA SER A 199 -12.29 12.89 -10.88
C SER A 199 -11.11 11.92 -10.90
N GLY A 200 -10.78 11.36 -9.75
CA GLY A 200 -9.61 10.52 -9.57
C GLY A 200 -9.44 10.00 -8.14
N MET A 201 -8.32 9.33 -7.88
CA MET A 201 -7.94 8.85 -6.55
C MET A 201 -6.44 8.57 -6.46
N ILE A 202 -5.94 8.49 -5.23
CA ILE A 202 -4.59 8.04 -4.91
C ILE A 202 -4.69 6.77 -4.08
N CYS A 203 -3.90 5.76 -4.42
CA CYS A 203 -3.94 4.48 -3.74
C CYS A 203 -2.57 3.78 -3.78
N SER A 204 -2.29 2.99 -2.75
CA SER A 204 -1.06 2.20 -2.67
C SER A 204 -1.32 0.76 -3.11
N TYR A 205 -0.32 0.15 -3.75
CA TYR A 205 -0.29 -1.28 -4.01
C TYR A 205 1.17 -1.74 -3.96
N LYS A 206 1.44 -2.73 -3.10
CA LYS A 206 2.79 -3.12 -2.69
C LYS A 206 3.62 -1.88 -2.27
N LYS A 207 4.87 -1.77 -2.72
CA LYS A 207 5.78 -0.64 -2.45
C LYS A 207 5.60 0.54 -3.42
N SER A 208 4.48 0.61 -4.14
CA SER A 208 4.22 1.64 -5.15
C SER A 208 2.95 2.44 -4.86
N LEU A 209 2.93 3.68 -5.36
CA LEU A 209 1.78 4.57 -5.28
C LEU A 209 1.19 4.79 -6.67
N PHE A 210 -0.13 4.71 -6.78
CA PHE A 210 -0.87 5.05 -7.98
C PHE A 210 -1.55 6.40 -7.83
N ILE A 211 -1.38 7.25 -8.83
CA ILE A 211 -2.13 8.48 -9.01
C ILE A 211 -3.03 8.26 -10.23
N ILE A 212 -4.33 8.18 -9.99
CA ILE A 212 -5.33 7.85 -11.00
C ILE A 212 -6.17 9.10 -11.24
N MET A 213 -6.23 9.53 -12.50
CA MET A 213 -7.04 10.66 -12.92
C MET A 213 -7.88 10.26 -14.12
N THR A 214 -9.15 10.68 -14.12
CA THR A 214 -10.03 10.54 -15.27
C THR A 214 -10.43 11.89 -15.83
N HIS A 215 -10.62 11.94 -17.14
CA HIS A 215 -10.93 13.17 -17.86
C HIS A 215 -11.86 12.90 -19.06
N PRO A 216 -12.73 13.86 -19.48
CA PRO A 216 -13.61 13.69 -20.64
C PRO A 216 -12.88 13.59 -21.99
N SER A 217 -11.67 14.15 -22.08
CA SER A 217 -10.86 14.20 -23.30
C SER A 217 -9.65 13.26 -23.23
N GLN A 218 -9.48 12.45 -24.28
CA GLN A 218 -8.33 11.58 -24.51
C GLN A 218 -7.01 12.35 -24.73
N GLN A 219 -7.07 13.61 -25.16
CA GLN A 219 -5.89 14.44 -25.44
C GLN A 219 -5.34 15.17 -24.21
N PHE A 220 -5.91 14.88 -23.03
CA PHE A 220 -5.49 15.51 -21.78
C PHE A 220 -4.02 15.21 -21.45
N GLN A 221 -3.27 16.26 -21.12
CA GLN A 221 -1.83 16.20 -20.87
C GLN A 221 -1.57 15.86 -19.40
N PHE A 222 -1.99 14.66 -18.97
CA PHE A 222 -1.94 14.23 -17.57
C PHE A 222 -0.54 14.35 -16.95
N GLU A 223 0.50 13.86 -17.64
CA GLU A 223 1.89 13.90 -17.13
C GLU A 223 2.33 15.33 -16.80
N ARG A 224 2.07 16.26 -17.72
CA ARG A 224 2.41 17.67 -17.56
C ARG A 224 1.67 18.28 -16.36
N VAL A 225 0.36 18.05 -16.27
CA VAL A 225 -0.46 18.58 -15.17
C VAL A 225 0.01 18.02 -13.82
N LEU A 226 0.33 16.73 -13.77
CA LEU A 226 0.87 16.11 -12.57
C LEU A 226 2.19 16.75 -12.14
N HIS A 227 3.12 16.97 -13.07
CA HIS A 227 4.40 17.64 -12.76
C HIS A 227 4.22 19.11 -12.34
N GLU A 228 3.27 19.83 -12.93
CA GLU A 228 2.90 21.18 -12.48
C GLU A 228 2.40 21.15 -11.02
N TRP A 229 1.60 20.15 -10.63
CA TRP A 229 1.15 19.98 -9.25
C TRP A 229 2.28 19.58 -8.30
N LEU A 230 3.14 18.64 -8.69
CA LEU A 230 4.30 18.24 -7.88
C LEU A 230 5.21 19.44 -7.59
N ALA A 231 5.47 20.28 -8.60
CA ALA A 231 6.24 21.50 -8.45
C ALA A 231 5.54 22.53 -7.54
N LEU A 232 4.24 22.73 -7.72
CA LEU A 232 3.45 23.67 -6.90
C LEU A 232 3.45 23.32 -5.41
N TYR A 233 3.43 22.02 -5.09
CA TYR A 233 3.43 21.51 -3.72
C TYR A 233 4.85 21.23 -3.19
N ALA A 234 5.89 21.56 -3.96
CA ALA A 234 7.29 21.30 -3.63
C ALA A 234 7.57 19.83 -3.22
N ILE A 235 6.90 18.88 -3.88
CA ILE A 235 7.08 17.44 -3.63
C ILE A 235 8.37 17.00 -4.36
N PRO A 236 9.38 16.48 -3.64
CA PRO A 236 10.65 16.08 -4.27
C PRO A 236 10.46 14.85 -5.16
N THR A 237 11.07 14.88 -6.34
CA THR A 237 10.98 13.80 -7.35
C THR A 237 12.32 13.17 -7.70
N ASP A 238 13.44 13.66 -7.16
CA ASP A 238 14.79 13.23 -7.55
C ASP A 238 15.06 11.75 -7.26
N THR A 239 14.38 11.20 -6.24
CA THR A 239 14.49 9.80 -5.84
C THR A 239 13.24 9.00 -6.23
N ILE A 240 12.39 9.53 -7.11
CA ILE A 240 11.12 8.92 -7.50
C ILE A 240 11.15 8.57 -8.97
N THR A 241 10.87 7.31 -9.26
CA THR A 241 10.68 6.81 -10.62
C THR A 241 9.21 6.83 -10.97
N PHE A 242 8.87 7.22 -12.21
CA PHE A 242 7.50 7.31 -12.70
C PHE A 242 7.23 6.32 -13.85
N GLY A 243 6.06 5.69 -13.83
CA GLY A 243 5.53 4.90 -14.92
C GLY A 243 4.17 5.42 -15.34
N TYR A 244 3.97 5.70 -16.63
CA TYR A 244 2.73 6.26 -17.15
C TYR A 244 1.98 5.30 -18.06
N SER A 245 0.67 5.18 -17.84
CA SER A 245 -0.21 4.40 -18.70
C SER A 245 -0.44 5.08 -20.04
N SER A 246 -0.94 4.33 -21.01
CA SER A 246 -1.67 4.91 -22.13
C SER A 246 -3.02 5.46 -21.67
N CYS A 247 -3.62 6.32 -22.48
CA CYS A 247 -4.99 6.74 -22.27
C CYS A 247 -5.92 5.59 -22.64
N ASN A 248 -6.80 5.20 -21.70
CA ASN A 248 -7.76 4.12 -21.90
C ASN A 248 -9.18 4.61 -21.62
N ASP A 249 -10.19 3.96 -22.18
CA ASP A 249 -11.57 4.16 -21.76
C ASP A 249 -11.76 3.61 -20.33
N THR A 250 -12.30 4.41 -19.43
CA THR A 250 -12.38 4.08 -18.00
C THR A 250 -13.24 2.84 -17.75
N GLN A 251 -14.33 2.66 -18.49
CA GLN A 251 -15.26 1.57 -18.24
C GLN A 251 -14.72 0.22 -18.72
N THR A 252 -13.72 0.23 -19.61
CA THR A 252 -13.26 -0.97 -20.30
C THR A 252 -11.78 -1.28 -20.16
N GLY A 253 -10.95 -0.25 -20.01
CA GLY A 253 -9.49 -0.33 -20.00
C GLY A 253 -8.85 0.12 -18.69
N PHE A 254 -9.61 0.30 -17.61
CA PHE A 254 -9.05 0.65 -16.30
C PHE A 254 -8.00 -0.35 -15.77
N PRO A 255 -8.23 -1.68 -15.81
CA PRO A 255 -7.21 -2.64 -15.37
C PRO A 255 -5.97 -2.62 -16.28
N MET A 256 -6.19 -2.38 -17.58
CA MET A 256 -5.09 -2.22 -18.54
C MET A 256 -4.23 -1.01 -18.16
N ALA A 257 -4.83 0.17 -17.96
CA ALA A 257 -4.10 1.37 -17.59
C ALA A 257 -3.29 1.21 -16.29
N LEU A 258 -3.83 0.49 -15.30
CA LEU A 258 -3.11 0.18 -14.06
C LEU A 258 -1.84 -0.63 -14.34
N ARG A 259 -1.98 -1.73 -15.10
CA ARG A 259 -0.86 -2.58 -15.50
C ARG A 259 0.16 -1.83 -16.34
N GLU A 260 -0.30 -1.02 -17.30
CA GLU A 260 0.57 -0.20 -18.14
C GLU A 260 1.45 0.74 -17.32
N ALA A 261 0.86 1.51 -16.40
CA ALA A 261 1.61 2.42 -15.54
C ALA A 261 2.61 1.66 -14.65
N PHE A 262 2.19 0.55 -14.06
CA PHE A 262 3.02 -0.27 -13.17
C PHE A 262 4.24 -0.86 -13.88
N PHE A 263 4.04 -1.52 -15.03
CA PHE A 263 5.16 -2.11 -15.77
C PHE A 263 6.03 -1.06 -16.44
N ALA A 264 5.47 0.07 -16.87
CA ALA A 264 6.28 1.20 -17.31
C ALA A 264 7.21 1.70 -16.19
N ASN A 265 6.73 1.73 -14.94
CA ASN A 265 7.58 2.10 -13.80
C ASN A 265 8.70 1.09 -13.58
N ILE A 266 8.40 -0.22 -13.57
CA ILE A 266 9.41 -1.27 -13.45
C ILE A 266 10.47 -1.15 -14.53
N PHE A 267 10.08 -0.91 -15.78
CA PHE A 267 11.03 -0.74 -16.88
C PHE A 267 11.81 0.57 -16.79
N ALA A 268 11.23 1.65 -16.24
CA ALA A 268 11.99 2.86 -15.92
C ALA A 268 13.09 2.55 -14.89
N GLU A 269 12.80 1.76 -13.85
CA GLU A 269 13.81 1.34 -12.88
C GLU A 269 14.90 0.44 -13.52
N ILE A 270 14.51 -0.52 -14.36
CA ILE A 270 15.43 -1.42 -15.08
C ILE A 270 16.38 -0.61 -15.98
N ASP A 271 15.85 0.36 -16.72
CA ASP A 271 16.62 1.18 -17.64
C ASP A 271 17.34 2.35 -16.95
N MET A 272 17.18 2.51 -15.63
CA MET A 272 17.71 3.62 -14.83
C MET A 272 17.27 4.99 -15.37
N LEU A 273 15.99 5.11 -15.72
CA LEU A 273 15.35 6.33 -16.20
C LEU A 273 14.43 6.93 -15.11
N PRO A 274 14.31 8.26 -15.02
CA PRO A 274 13.42 8.90 -14.05
C PRO A 274 11.94 8.62 -14.36
N SER A 275 11.60 8.38 -15.63
CA SER A 275 10.25 8.05 -16.04
C SER A 275 10.22 7.20 -17.30
N CYS A 276 9.14 6.43 -17.46
CA CYS A 276 8.81 5.75 -18.70
C CYS A 276 7.30 5.80 -18.92
N HIS A 277 6.90 5.93 -20.18
CA HIS A 277 5.52 5.81 -20.60
C HIS A 277 5.33 4.50 -21.33
N TYR A 278 4.28 3.74 -21.00
CA TYR A 278 4.03 2.40 -21.53
C TYR A 278 4.10 2.31 -23.06
N LYS A 279 3.59 3.32 -23.79
CA LYS A 279 3.66 3.36 -25.27
C LYS A 279 5.09 3.31 -25.83
N ASN A 280 6.10 3.63 -25.02
CA ASN A 280 7.51 3.64 -25.40
C ASN A 280 8.20 2.28 -25.15
N LEU A 281 7.54 1.32 -24.48
CA LEU A 281 8.13 0.01 -24.19
C LEU A 281 8.30 -0.88 -25.43
N ALA A 282 7.63 -0.55 -26.55
CA ALA A 282 7.75 -1.26 -27.81
C ALA A 282 7.63 -2.79 -27.63
N SER A 283 8.66 -3.57 -28.00
CA SER A 283 8.65 -5.04 -27.89
C SER A 283 8.63 -5.56 -26.45
N ASP A 284 8.99 -4.74 -25.46
CA ASP A 284 9.06 -5.18 -24.06
C ASP A 284 7.66 -5.47 -23.49
N CYS A 285 6.60 -4.91 -24.08
CA CYS A 285 5.22 -5.24 -23.73
C CYS A 285 4.89 -6.73 -23.95
N LEU A 286 5.55 -7.39 -24.92
CA LEU A 286 5.38 -8.82 -25.17
C LEU A 286 5.99 -9.65 -24.04
N LEU A 287 7.15 -9.24 -23.52
CA LEU A 287 7.82 -9.89 -22.40
C LEU A 287 7.01 -9.72 -21.11
N ILE A 288 6.44 -8.53 -20.91
CA ILE A 288 5.54 -8.22 -19.78
C ILE A 288 4.32 -9.14 -19.81
N GLU A 289 3.61 -9.21 -20.94
CA GLU A 289 2.40 -10.05 -21.04
C GLU A 289 2.71 -11.54 -20.96
N LEU A 290 3.85 -11.98 -21.50
CA LEU A 290 4.32 -13.36 -21.35
C LEU A 290 4.53 -13.69 -19.87
N TYR A 291 5.30 -12.86 -19.16
CA TYR A 291 5.59 -13.05 -17.74
C TYR A 291 4.32 -12.98 -16.88
N ARG A 292 3.42 -12.03 -17.15
CA ARG A 292 2.18 -11.86 -16.39
C ARG A 292 1.28 -13.08 -16.49
N LYS A 293 1.17 -13.68 -17.68
CA LYS A 293 0.28 -14.83 -17.92
C LYS A 293 0.90 -16.15 -17.48
N ASP A 294 2.21 -16.31 -17.64
CA ASP A 294 2.92 -17.54 -17.27
C ASP A 294 4.36 -17.22 -16.87
N ALA A 295 4.53 -16.80 -15.61
CA ALA A 295 5.83 -16.48 -15.05
C ALA A 295 6.76 -17.71 -15.03
N THR A 296 6.21 -18.91 -14.85
CA THR A 296 6.97 -20.16 -14.86
C THR A 296 7.57 -20.40 -16.24
N PHE A 297 6.74 -20.36 -17.29
CA PHE A 297 7.23 -20.50 -18.67
C PHE A 297 8.27 -19.45 -19.03
N ALA A 298 8.04 -18.19 -18.65
CA ALA A 298 8.99 -17.12 -18.88
C ALA A 298 10.34 -17.39 -18.19
N MET A 299 10.31 -17.88 -16.94
CA MET A 299 11.51 -18.18 -16.18
C MET A 299 12.20 -19.48 -16.58
N ASP A 300 11.49 -20.45 -17.16
CA ASP A 300 12.10 -21.63 -17.77
C ASP A 300 12.99 -21.24 -18.95
N TYR A 301 12.55 -20.27 -19.76
CA TYR A 301 13.39 -19.70 -20.83
C TYR A 301 14.63 -18.99 -20.26
N VAL A 302 14.46 -18.16 -19.24
CA VAL A 302 15.55 -17.43 -18.59
C VAL A 302 16.58 -18.39 -17.99
N THR A 303 16.13 -19.36 -17.20
CA THR A 303 17.01 -20.31 -16.51
C THR A 303 17.70 -21.26 -17.48
N SER A 304 17.06 -21.62 -18.60
CA SER A 304 17.70 -22.39 -19.67
C SER A 304 18.76 -21.59 -20.42
N PHE A 305 18.44 -20.36 -20.84
CA PHE A 305 19.35 -19.55 -21.65
C PHE A 305 20.50 -18.94 -20.84
N LEU A 306 20.24 -18.44 -19.63
CA LEU A 306 21.24 -17.81 -18.76
C LEU A 306 21.89 -18.78 -17.76
N ALA A 307 21.54 -20.07 -17.76
CA ALA A 307 22.12 -21.07 -16.84
C ALA A 307 23.65 -20.96 -16.68
N PRO A 308 24.44 -20.87 -17.77
CA PRO A 308 25.90 -20.76 -17.64
C PRO A 308 26.40 -19.49 -16.93
N LEU A 309 25.57 -18.45 -16.84
CA LEU A 309 25.89 -17.18 -16.18
C LEU A 309 25.33 -17.12 -14.74
N LEU A 310 24.35 -17.97 -14.42
CA LEU A 310 23.69 -18.04 -13.11
C LEU A 310 24.30 -19.12 -12.19
N ASP A 311 25.21 -19.96 -12.70
CA ASP A 311 25.93 -20.96 -11.91
C ASP A 311 26.79 -20.27 -10.82
N ASP A 312 26.77 -20.78 -9.59
CA ASP A 312 27.56 -20.27 -8.46
C ASP A 312 29.08 -20.24 -8.74
N LYS A 313 29.55 -21.06 -9.69
CA LYS A 313 30.96 -21.11 -10.13
C LYS A 313 31.26 -20.17 -11.30
N ALA A 314 30.24 -19.55 -11.88
CA ALA A 314 30.42 -18.58 -12.95
C ALA A 314 31.09 -17.31 -12.42
N ASP A 315 31.80 -16.64 -13.31
CA ASP A 315 32.39 -15.33 -13.02
C ASP A 315 31.24 -14.30 -12.91
N PRO A 316 31.01 -13.70 -11.72
CA PRO A 316 29.86 -12.81 -11.48
C PRO A 316 29.89 -11.58 -12.39
N ASP A 317 31.07 -11.16 -12.81
CA ASP A 317 31.25 -10.03 -13.72
C ASP A 317 30.58 -10.27 -15.08
N LEU A 318 30.40 -11.53 -15.51
CA LEU A 318 29.78 -11.85 -16.79
C LEU A 318 28.29 -11.55 -16.78
N MET A 319 27.57 -11.93 -15.72
CA MET A 319 26.15 -11.63 -15.59
C MET A 319 25.95 -10.11 -15.46
N GLU A 320 26.76 -9.44 -14.65
CA GLU A 320 26.71 -7.98 -14.50
C GLU A 320 26.99 -7.27 -15.84
N THR A 321 27.95 -7.76 -16.61
CA THR A 321 28.26 -7.23 -17.95
C THR A 321 27.11 -7.45 -18.93
N ALA A 322 26.48 -8.63 -18.92
CA ALA A 322 25.30 -8.90 -19.75
C ALA A 322 24.16 -7.93 -19.43
N ILE A 323 23.84 -7.75 -18.14
CA ILE A 323 22.82 -6.80 -17.68
C ILE A 323 23.14 -5.38 -18.16
N THR A 324 24.35 -4.90 -17.87
CA THR A 324 24.76 -3.53 -18.21
C THR A 324 24.78 -3.32 -19.72
N TYR A 325 25.20 -4.34 -20.49
CA TYR A 325 25.22 -4.30 -21.95
C TYR A 325 23.83 -4.15 -22.56
N ILE A 326 22.82 -4.85 -22.01
CA ILE A 326 21.43 -4.71 -22.46
C ILE A 326 20.85 -3.34 -22.07
N ILE A 327 21.07 -2.89 -20.82
CA ILE A 327 20.58 -1.57 -20.36
C ILE A 327 21.20 -0.42 -21.18
N LYS A 328 22.49 -0.51 -21.52
CA LYS A 328 23.19 0.46 -22.38
C LYS A 328 22.99 0.20 -23.88
N LYS A 329 21.98 -0.59 -24.26
CA LYS A 329 21.56 -0.81 -25.65
C LYS A 329 22.70 -1.27 -26.57
N GLY A 330 23.61 -2.10 -26.04
CA GLY A 330 24.78 -2.60 -26.75
C GLY A 330 25.97 -1.63 -26.85
N ASN A 331 25.92 -0.46 -26.22
CA ASN A 331 27.01 0.51 -26.29
C ASN A 331 28.18 0.14 -25.38
N ILE A 332 29.15 -0.58 -25.94
CA ILE A 332 30.39 -1.02 -25.26
C ILE A 332 31.11 0.10 -24.50
N LYS A 333 31.13 1.34 -25.03
CA LYS A 333 31.82 2.46 -24.36
C LYS A 333 31.10 2.87 -23.09
N GLU A 334 29.77 2.96 -23.14
CA GLU A 334 28.95 3.30 -21.97
C GLU A 334 29.00 2.19 -20.91
N VAL A 335 29.00 0.92 -21.33
CA VAL A 335 29.17 -0.23 -20.41
C VAL A 335 30.53 -0.16 -19.72
N ALA A 336 31.60 0.12 -20.46
CA ALA A 336 32.94 0.23 -19.91
C ALA A 336 33.05 1.35 -18.88
N VAL A 337 32.41 2.50 -19.14
CA VAL A 337 32.30 3.61 -18.19
C VAL A 337 31.52 3.19 -16.94
N ALA A 338 30.37 2.53 -17.11
CA ALA A 338 29.52 2.10 -16.01
C ALA A 338 30.21 1.07 -15.09
N GLN A 339 31.04 0.19 -15.67
CA GLN A 339 31.80 -0.84 -14.94
C GLN A 339 33.24 -0.43 -14.61
N PHE A 340 33.61 0.84 -14.79
CA PHE A 340 34.94 1.37 -14.48
C PHE A 340 36.10 0.54 -15.08
N CYS A 341 35.94 0.06 -16.32
CA CYS A 341 36.95 -0.77 -16.99
C CYS A 341 37.22 -0.30 -18.44
N HIS A 342 38.17 -0.94 -19.12
CA HIS A 342 38.48 -0.60 -20.51
C HIS A 342 37.50 -1.27 -21.48
N PRO A 343 37.09 -0.63 -22.60
CA PRO A 343 36.19 -1.21 -23.61
C PRO A 343 36.59 -2.60 -24.13
N ASN A 344 37.89 -2.92 -24.16
CA ASN A 344 38.37 -4.26 -24.56
C ASN A 344 37.98 -5.35 -23.55
N THR A 345 37.92 -5.04 -22.26
CA THR A 345 37.46 -5.96 -21.23
C THR A 345 36.00 -6.32 -21.46
N ILE A 346 35.15 -5.33 -21.76
CA ILE A 346 33.73 -5.57 -22.10
C ILE A 346 33.61 -6.45 -23.35
N ARG A 347 34.38 -6.17 -24.41
CA ARG A 347 34.38 -7.03 -25.62
C ARG A 347 34.77 -8.47 -25.31
N TYR A 348 35.80 -8.67 -24.49
CA TYR A 348 36.23 -9.99 -24.06
C TYR A 348 35.12 -10.71 -23.28
N ARG A 349 34.51 -10.04 -22.29
CA ARG A 349 33.40 -10.60 -21.50
C ARG A 349 32.20 -10.94 -22.39
N MET A 350 31.80 -10.06 -23.31
CA MET A 350 30.70 -10.33 -24.25
C MET A 350 31.00 -11.50 -25.20
N ALA A 351 32.24 -11.64 -25.67
CA ALA A 351 32.65 -12.79 -26.47
C ALA A 351 32.56 -14.10 -25.67
N LYS A 352 33.00 -14.09 -24.41
CA LYS A 352 32.89 -15.22 -23.49
C LYS A 352 31.42 -15.57 -23.19
N ILE A 353 30.59 -14.58 -22.90
CA ILE A 353 29.14 -14.77 -22.68
C ILE A 353 28.52 -15.45 -23.89
N ARG A 354 28.75 -14.94 -25.11
CA ARG A 354 28.22 -15.56 -26.33
C ARG A 354 28.70 -17.01 -26.49
N GLN A 355 29.98 -17.29 -26.24
CA GLN A 355 30.51 -18.66 -26.32
C GLN A 355 29.81 -19.62 -25.34
N LEU A 356 29.40 -19.12 -24.18
CA LEU A 356 28.72 -19.93 -23.15
C LEU A 356 27.25 -20.18 -23.48
N VAL A 357 26.51 -19.13 -23.86
CA VAL A 357 25.03 -19.23 -23.97
C VAL A 357 24.53 -19.44 -25.39
N ALA A 358 25.32 -19.06 -26.40
CA ALA A 358 24.89 -19.03 -27.80
C ALA A 358 26.07 -19.09 -28.80
N PRO A 359 26.90 -20.15 -28.77
CA PRO A 359 28.18 -20.20 -29.51
C PRO A 359 28.04 -20.15 -31.04
N ILE A 360 26.86 -20.46 -31.57
CA ILE A 360 26.56 -20.49 -33.01
C ILE A 360 25.84 -19.23 -33.51
N ASP A 361 25.40 -18.35 -32.61
CA ASP A 361 24.61 -17.17 -32.98
C ASP A 361 25.51 -16.06 -33.54
N ASN A 362 25.01 -15.37 -34.56
CA ASN A 362 25.58 -14.08 -34.97
C ASN A 362 25.24 -12.99 -33.95
N ASP A 363 25.88 -11.82 -34.08
CA ASP A 363 25.76 -10.75 -33.09
C ASP A 363 24.32 -10.25 -32.89
N TYR A 364 23.50 -10.24 -33.95
CA TYR A 364 22.10 -9.76 -33.87
C TYR A 364 21.20 -10.76 -33.16
N VAL A 365 21.27 -12.04 -33.53
CA VAL A 365 20.47 -13.11 -32.91
C VAL A 365 20.87 -13.28 -31.44
N PHE A 366 22.18 -13.20 -31.16
CA PHE A 366 22.70 -13.23 -29.80
C PHE A 366 22.16 -12.06 -28.97
N TYR A 367 22.22 -10.84 -29.50
CA TYR A 367 21.70 -9.66 -28.81
C TYR A 367 20.21 -9.78 -28.51
N GLU A 368 19.40 -10.20 -29.49
CA GLU A 368 17.94 -10.37 -29.34
C GLU A 368 17.59 -11.35 -28.21
N ARG A 369 18.19 -12.55 -28.23
CA ARG A 369 17.95 -13.58 -27.22
C ARG A 369 18.45 -13.17 -25.84
N LEU A 370 19.66 -12.59 -25.78
CA LEU A 370 20.21 -12.09 -24.53
C LEU A 370 19.34 -10.96 -23.95
N ALA A 371 18.87 -10.03 -24.79
CA ALA A 371 18.00 -8.94 -24.35
C ALA A 371 16.70 -9.47 -23.76
N ALA A 372 16.05 -10.44 -24.42
CA ALA A 372 14.82 -11.05 -23.92
C ALA A 372 15.04 -11.74 -22.56
N ALA A 373 16.09 -12.58 -22.45
CA ALA A 373 16.38 -13.31 -21.22
C ALA A 373 16.77 -12.39 -20.06
N VAL A 374 17.63 -11.40 -20.31
CA VAL A 374 18.06 -10.42 -19.29
C VAL A 374 16.89 -9.56 -18.82
N LYS A 375 16.03 -9.08 -19.73
CA LYS A 375 14.87 -8.26 -19.35
C LYS A 375 13.85 -9.05 -18.53
N LEU A 376 13.58 -10.30 -18.90
CA LEU A 376 12.72 -11.19 -18.11
C LEU A 376 13.32 -11.50 -16.73
N TYR A 377 14.64 -11.73 -16.67
CA TYR A 377 15.36 -11.92 -15.40
C TYR A 377 15.21 -10.71 -14.47
N LEU A 378 15.42 -9.50 -14.99
CA LEU A 378 15.30 -8.25 -14.22
C LEU A 378 13.84 -7.97 -13.82
N LEU A 379 12.89 -8.22 -14.72
CA LEU A 379 11.46 -8.12 -14.43
C LEU A 379 11.07 -9.05 -13.28
N HIS A 380 11.48 -10.31 -13.33
CA HIS A 380 11.21 -11.29 -12.26
C HIS A 380 11.82 -10.85 -10.92
N SER A 381 13.07 -10.39 -10.92
CA SER A 381 13.74 -9.87 -9.73
C SER A 381 12.96 -8.71 -9.11
N LYS A 382 12.52 -7.74 -9.92
CA LYS A 382 11.72 -6.60 -9.45
C LYS A 382 10.36 -7.02 -8.91
N MET A 383 9.67 -7.95 -9.58
CA MET A 383 8.35 -8.45 -9.16
C MET A 383 8.38 -9.20 -7.82
N ASN A 384 9.49 -9.88 -7.50
CA ASN A 384 9.68 -10.61 -6.24
C ASN A 384 10.31 -9.78 -5.12
N SER A 385 10.90 -8.62 -5.45
CA SER A 385 11.45 -7.69 -4.46
C SER A 385 10.36 -6.84 -3.77
N ASP A 386 9.12 -6.89 -4.29
CA ASP A 386 7.93 -6.20 -3.77
C ASP A 386 6.93 -7.14 -3.12
#